data_AF-A0A845KMQ3-F1
#
_entry.id   AF-A0A845KMQ3-F1
#
_cell.length_a   1.000
_cell.length_b   1.000
_cell.length_c   1.000
_cell.angle_alpha   90.00
_cell.angle_beta   90.00
_cell.angle_gamma   90.00
#
_symmetry.space_group_name_H-M   'P 1'
#
loop_
_entity.id
_entity.type
_entity.pdbx_description
1 polymer ?
#
loop_
_entity_poly.entity_id
_entity_poly.type
_entity_poly.pdbx_seq_one_letter_code
_entity_poly.pdbx_strand_id
1 'polypeptide(L)'
;MGESYKPIASMKEVPEQLRKLRRQYLRYQQAEIIYSISHKKLFELASDAGAIYRIDGTVLINRDIFDAYLERFHEPATGKGKEEMEDER
;
A
#
# COMPACT_ATOMS: atom_id res chain seq x y z
N MET A 1 19.11 45.42 9.21
CA MET A 1 19.62 44.05 9.03
C MET A 1 18.94 43.16 10.05
N GLY A 2 18.26 42.11 9.60
CA GLY A 2 17.54 41.17 10.46
C GLY A 2 16.50 40.42 9.67
N GLU A 3 16.91 39.75 8.58
CA GLU A 3 16.03 38.82 7.89
C GLU A 3 15.63 37.73 8.87
N SER A 4 14.35 37.72 9.27
CA SER A 4 13.79 36.68 10.12
C SER A 4 13.83 35.37 9.34
N TYR A 5 14.81 34.52 9.64
CA TYR A 5 14.83 33.15 9.14
C TYR A 5 13.52 32.48 9.54
N LYS A 6 12.65 32.21 8.57
CA LYS A 6 11.49 31.35 8.79
C LYS A 6 12.03 29.92 8.92
N PRO A 7 11.79 29.23 10.04
CA PRO A 7 12.18 27.83 10.14
C PRO A 7 11.48 27.07 9.01
N ILE A 8 12.26 26.31 8.25
CA ILE A 8 11.76 25.41 7.22
C ILE A 8 10.74 24.50 7.91
N ALA A 9 9.46 24.64 7.56
CA ALA A 9 8.41 23.82 8.12
C ALA A 9 8.81 22.34 7.98
N SER A 10 8.72 21.61 9.09
CA SER A 10 9.09 20.22 9.22
C SER A 10 8.56 19.40 8.04
N MET A 11 9.41 18.58 7.45
CA MET A 11 9.14 17.66 6.33
C MET A 11 8.04 16.59 6.64
N LYS A 12 7.31 16.76 7.75
CA LYS A 12 6.30 15.84 8.30
C LYS A 12 4.89 16.04 7.76
N GLU A 13 4.61 17.12 7.06
CA GLU A 13 3.29 17.37 6.47
C GLU A 13 3.38 17.31 4.96
N VAL A 14 3.75 16.15 4.43
CA VAL A 14 3.35 15.83 3.05
C VAL A 14 1.81 15.83 3.08
N PRO A 15 1.13 16.77 2.40
CA PRO A 15 -0.31 16.90 2.50
C PRO A 15 -0.96 15.56 2.15
N GLU A 16 -2.01 15.13 2.86
CA GLU A 16 -2.74 13.90 2.51
C GLU A 16 -3.28 13.95 1.06
N GLN A 17 -3.51 15.17 0.57
CA GLN A 17 -3.87 15.48 -0.81
C GLN A 17 -2.75 15.08 -1.81
N LEU A 18 -1.48 15.11 -1.41
CA LEU A 18 -0.33 14.65 -2.19
C LEU A 18 -0.05 13.15 -1.98
N ARG A 19 -0.45 12.57 -0.83
CA ARG A 19 -0.48 11.10 -0.63
C ARG A 19 -1.48 10.41 -1.56
N LYS A 20 -2.55 11.09 -1.97
CA LYS A 20 -3.48 10.64 -3.03
C LYS A 20 -2.86 10.59 -4.42
N LEU A 21 -1.67 11.16 -4.60
CA LEU A 21 -0.82 10.91 -5.77
C LEU A 21 -0.04 9.59 -5.65
N ARG A 22 -0.46 8.67 -4.77
CA ARG A 22 -0.11 7.26 -4.89
C ARG A 22 -0.56 6.82 -6.28
N ARG A 23 0.41 6.49 -7.13
CA ARG A 23 0.15 6.10 -8.51
C ARG A 23 -0.87 4.97 -8.51
N GLN A 24 -2.01 5.21 -9.14
CA GLN A 24 -3.07 4.22 -9.32
C GLN A 24 -2.57 2.98 -10.07
N TYR A 25 -1.48 3.15 -10.83
CA TYR A 25 -0.80 2.10 -11.57
C TYR A 25 0.63 1.91 -11.07
N LEU A 26 0.98 0.65 -10.79
CA LEU A 26 2.31 0.22 -10.36
C LEU A 26 2.98 -0.58 -11.47
N ARG A 27 4.27 -0.35 -11.69
CA ARG A 27 5.10 -1.30 -12.48
C ARG A 27 5.53 -2.46 -11.61
N TYR A 28 5.89 -3.60 -12.22
CA TYR A 28 6.35 -4.79 -11.50
C TYR A 28 7.42 -4.50 -10.45
N GLN A 29 8.48 -3.78 -10.82
CA GLN A 29 9.57 -3.42 -9.91
C GLN A 29 9.09 -2.62 -8.67
N GLN A 30 8.08 -1.78 -8.84
CA GLN A 30 7.51 -1.02 -7.71
C GLN A 30 6.59 -1.90 -6.86
N ALA A 31 5.78 -2.74 -7.50
CA ALA A 31 4.86 -3.63 -6.84
C ALA A 31 5.62 -4.70 -6.02
N GLU A 32 6.76 -5.18 -6.52
CA GLU A 32 7.66 -6.08 -5.79
C GLU A 32 8.14 -5.46 -4.47
N ILE A 33 8.53 -4.18 -4.47
CA ILE A 33 8.97 -3.46 -3.27
C ILE A 33 7.80 -3.17 -2.32
N ILE A 34 6.65 -2.76 -2.85
CA ILE A 34 5.49 -2.33 -2.04
C ILE A 34 4.86 -3.51 -1.32
N TYR A 35 4.66 -4.63 -2.02
CA TYR A 35 4.00 -5.80 -1.45
C TYR A 35 4.99 -6.81 -0.89
N SER A 36 6.29 -6.64 -1.14
CA SER A 36 7.33 -7.63 -0.80
C SER A 36 7.03 -9.01 -1.39
N ILE A 37 6.45 -9.04 -2.60
CA ILE A 37 6.09 -10.26 -3.33
C ILE A 37 7.00 -10.39 -4.55
N SER A 38 7.45 -11.61 -4.85
CA SER A 38 8.28 -11.89 -6.03
C SER A 38 7.53 -11.66 -7.34
N HIS A 39 8.27 -11.31 -8.39
CA HIS A 39 7.72 -11.00 -9.71
C HIS A 39 6.71 -12.03 -10.23
N LYS A 40 7.08 -13.32 -10.19
CA LYS A 40 6.24 -14.41 -10.68
C LYS A 40 4.93 -14.49 -9.90
N LYS A 41 5.01 -14.39 -8.57
CA LYS A 41 3.83 -14.53 -7.73
C LYS A 41 2.92 -13.32 -7.81
N LEU A 42 3.50 -12.14 -7.91
CA LEU A 42 2.77 -10.90 -8.11
C LEU A 42 2.06 -10.87 -9.47
N PHE A 43 2.70 -11.40 -10.52
CA PHE A 43 2.07 -11.58 -11.83
C PHE A 43 0.84 -12.50 -11.76
N GLU A 44 0.97 -13.67 -11.14
CA GLU A 44 -0.13 -14.61 -10.96
C GLU A 44 -1.31 -13.95 -10.23
N LEU A 45 -1.06 -13.36 -9.06
CA LEU A 45 -2.09 -12.73 -8.25
C LEU A 45 -2.75 -11.54 -8.98
N ALA A 46 -1.97 -10.72 -9.69
CA ALA A 46 -2.52 -9.59 -10.44
C ALA A 46 -3.32 -10.05 -11.67
N SER A 47 -2.92 -11.18 -12.28
CA SER A 47 -3.66 -11.81 -13.37
C SER A 47 -5.00 -12.35 -12.87
N ASP A 48 -4.99 -13.08 -11.75
CA ASP A 48 -6.20 -13.63 -11.12
C ASP A 48 -7.15 -12.53 -10.66
N ALA A 49 -6.60 -11.42 -10.14
CA ALA A 49 -7.36 -10.23 -9.76
C ALA A 49 -7.94 -9.45 -10.95
N GLY A 50 -7.46 -9.68 -12.18
CA GLY A 50 -7.79 -8.84 -13.34
C GLY A 50 -7.20 -7.42 -13.25
N ALA A 51 -6.12 -7.24 -12.50
CA ALA A 51 -5.50 -5.94 -12.25
C ALA A 51 -4.41 -5.54 -13.28
N ILE A 52 -4.15 -6.38 -14.29
CA ILE A 52 -3.09 -6.20 -15.28
C ILE A 52 -3.57 -5.31 -16.45
N TYR A 53 -2.81 -4.25 -16.72
CA TYR A 53 -2.95 -3.37 -17.88
C TYR A 53 -1.71 -3.45 -18.75
N ARG A 54 -1.88 -3.64 -20.06
CA ARG A 54 -0.79 -3.69 -21.03
C ARG A 54 -0.89 -2.51 -21.98
N ILE A 55 0.12 -1.65 -21.98
CA ILE A 55 0.23 -0.49 -22.87
C ILE A 55 1.63 -0.49 -23.46
N ASP A 56 1.74 -0.57 -24.79
CA ASP A 56 3.01 -0.49 -25.54
C ASP A 56 4.13 -1.40 -25.00
N GLY A 57 3.78 -2.65 -24.67
CA GLY A 57 4.72 -3.63 -24.12
C GLY A 57 5.09 -3.42 -22.64
N THR A 58 4.60 -2.35 -22.01
CA THR A 58 4.73 -2.12 -20.57
C THR A 58 3.52 -2.67 -19.84
N VAL A 59 3.78 -3.42 -18.75
CA VAL A 59 2.73 -3.90 -17.88
C VAL A 59 2.62 -3.04 -16.64
N LEU A 60 1.38 -2.64 -16.36
CA LEU A 60 0.97 -1.86 -15.22
C LEU A 60 -0.04 -2.65 -14.40
N ILE A 61 -0.02 -2.47 -13.09
CA ILE A 61 -0.93 -3.12 -12.15
C ILE A 61 -1.77 -2.04 -11.50
N ASN A 62 -3.08 -2.15 -11.65
CA ASN A 62 -4.01 -1.27 -10.95
C ASN A 62 -4.05 -1.65 -9.48
N ARG A 63 -3.59 -0.72 -8.64
CA ARG A 63 -3.46 -0.89 -7.21
C ARG A 63 -4.81 -1.16 -6.55
N ASP A 64 -5.85 -0.44 -6.91
CA ASP A 64 -7.14 -0.50 -6.22
C ASP A 64 -7.79 -1.88 -6.41
N ILE A 65 -7.71 -2.41 -7.63
CA ILE A 65 -8.21 -3.75 -7.97
C ILE A 65 -7.38 -4.83 -7.25
N PHE A 66 -6.06 -4.65 -7.22
CA PHE A 66 -5.16 -5.61 -6.59
C PHE A 66 -5.29 -5.63 -5.06
N ASP A 67 -5.36 -4.46 -4.41
CA ASP A 67 -5.57 -4.34 -2.96
C ASP A 67 -6.92 -4.98 -2.58
N ALA A 68 -7.99 -4.72 -3.33
CA ALA A 68 -9.31 -5.35 -3.11
C ALA A 68 -9.29 -6.88 -3.26
N TYR A 69 -8.42 -7.42 -4.11
CA TYR A 69 -8.22 -8.86 -4.24
C TYR A 69 -7.48 -9.45 -3.05
N LEU A 70 -6.43 -8.77 -2.57
CA LEU A 70 -5.66 -9.20 -1.40
C LEU A 70 -6.49 -9.22 -0.12
N GLU A 71 -7.45 -8.31 0.02
CA GLU A 71 -8.37 -8.25 1.18
C GLU A 71 -9.13 -9.58 1.38
N ARG A 72 -9.32 -10.39 0.33
CA ARG A 72 -9.96 -11.72 0.43
C ARG A 72 -9.11 -12.75 1.17
N PHE A 73 -7.79 -12.54 1.18
CA PHE A 73 -6.82 -13.36 1.90
C PHE A 73 -6.48 -12.76 3.27
N HIS A 74 -7.19 -11.71 3.69
CA HIS A 74 -7.00 -11.11 5.00
C HIS A 74 -7.44 -12.10 6.09
N GLU A 75 -6.47 -12.66 6.80
CA GLU A 75 -6.74 -13.48 7.96
C GLU A 75 -7.17 -12.58 9.14
N PRO A 76 -8.23 -12.95 9.87
CA PRO A 76 -8.58 -12.23 11.09
C PRO A 76 -7.37 -12.29 12.03
N ALA A 77 -7.06 -11.16 12.66
CA ALA A 77 -5.99 -11.10 13.64
C ALA A 77 -6.22 -12.19 14.68
N THR A 78 -5.39 -13.23 14.66
CA THR A 78 -5.44 -14.32 15.63
C THR A 78 -4.93 -13.76 16.93
N GLY A 79 -5.83 -13.15 17.69
CA GLY A 79 -5.55 -12.60 19.01
C GLY A 79 -5.24 -13.72 19.99
N LYS A 80 -4.02 -14.24 19.97
CA LYS A 80 -3.44 -14.81 21.20
C LYS A 80 -2.96 -13.64 22.05
N GLY A 81 -3.85 -13.10 22.89
CA GLY A 81 -3.45 -12.11 23.90
C GLY A 81 -4.50 -11.09 24.34
N LYS A 82 -5.81 -11.41 24.37
CA LYS A 82 -6.80 -10.63 25.13
C LYS A 82 -7.91 -11.54 25.66
N GLU A 83 -7.61 -12.26 26.74
CA GLU A 83 -8.63 -12.80 27.66
C GLU A 83 -7.92 -13.09 29.01
N GLU A 84 -7.48 -12.02 29.67
CA GLU A 84 -7.43 -11.98 31.12
C GLU A 84 -8.16 -10.70 31.55
N MET A 85 -9.05 -10.87 32.53
CA MET A 85 -9.80 -9.86 33.28
C MET A 85 -11.19 -9.49 32.77
N GLU A 86 -12.11 -10.44 32.79
CA GLU A 86 -13.45 -10.21 33.37
C GLU A 86 -13.75 -11.34 34.37
N ASP A 87 -14.49 -11.01 35.43
CA ASP A 87 -14.80 -11.77 36.66
C ASP A 87 -13.63 -11.91 37.66
N GLU A 88 -13.65 -11.26 38.82
CA GLU A 88 -14.64 -11.45 39.88
C GLU A 88 -15.01 -10.12 40.56
N ARG A 89 -16.31 -9.90 40.77
CA ARG A 89 -16.88 -8.83 41.58
C ARG A 89 -17.62 -9.43 42.77
#